data_AF-A0A971Z278-F1
#
_entry.id   AF-A0A971Z278-F1
#
_cell.length_a   1.000
_cell.length_b   1.000
_cell.length_c   1.000
_cell.angle_alpha   90.00
_cell.angle_beta   90.00
_cell.angle_gamma   90.00
#
_symmetry.space_group_name_H-M   'P 1'
#
loop_
_entity.id
_entity.type
_entity.pdbx_description
1 polymer ?
#
loop_
_entity_poly.entity_id
_entity_poly.type
_entity_poly.pdbx_seq_one_letter_code
_entity_poly.pdbx_strand_id
1 'polypeptide(L)' 'MSQRLIYIMDPMCSWCWGFAPVIDAIQQAYPDLPLHLVAGGLRPGVTDPMQDSARQALTEHWQAVGRTS' A
#
# COMPACT_ATOMS: atom_id res chain seq x y z
N MET A 1 0.00 27.83 -8.12
CA MET A 1 -0.36 26.61 -7.36
C MET A 1 0.67 25.55 -7.68
N SER A 2 1.29 24.91 -6.69
CA SER A 2 2.21 23.79 -6.90
C SER A 2 1.43 22.48 -6.98
N GLN A 3 1.81 21.62 -7.92
CA GLN A 3 1.26 20.26 -8.06
C GLN A 3 1.93 19.34 -7.03
N ARG A 4 1.24 18.26 -6.62
CA ARG A 4 1.75 17.25 -5.69
C ARG A 4 1.20 15.88 -6.04
N LEU A 5 1.95 14.83 -5.73
CA LEU A 5 1.48 13.44 -5.82
C LEU A 5 0.86 13.04 -4.49
N ILE A 6 -0.40 12.63 -4.50
CA ILE A 6 -1.07 12.07 -3.33
C ILE A 6 -1.04 10.55 -3.47
N TYR A 7 -0.36 9.87 -2.55
CA TYR A 7 -0.35 8.41 -2.48
C TYR A 7 -1.18 7.94 -1.29
N ILE A 8 -2.38 7.43 -1.59
CA ILE A 8 -3.28 6.85 -0.60
C ILE A 8 -2.90 5.38 -0.44
N MET A 9 -2.46 5.00 0.76
CA MET A 9 -1.90 3.68 1.04
C MET A 9 -2.19 3.25 2.48
N ASP A 10 -1.97 1.98 2.77
CA ASP A 10 -2.02 1.48 4.14
C ASP A 10 -0.81 0.58 4.41
N PRO A 11 -0.10 0.72 5.55
CA PRO A 11 1.04 -0.14 5.89
C PRO A 11 0.69 -1.63 5.97
N MET A 12 -0.57 -1.99 6.20
CA MET A 12 -1.05 -3.38 6.28
C MET A 12 -1.46 -3.94 4.91
N CYS A 13 -1.47 -3.14 3.85
CA CYS A 13 -1.86 -3.57 2.50
C CYS A 13 -0.69 -4.25 1.78
N SER A 14 -0.86 -5.53 1.43
CA SER A 14 0.15 -6.30 0.68
C SER A 14 0.52 -5.65 -0.66
N TRP A 15 -0.45 -5.11 -1.38
CA TRP A 15 -0.20 -4.45 -2.67
C TRP A 15 0.51 -3.10 -2.50
N CYS A 16 0.23 -2.36 -1.43
CA CYS A 16 1.00 -1.15 -1.12
C CYS A 16 2.46 -1.50 -0.80
N TRP A 17 2.71 -2.62 -0.12
CA TRP A 17 4.05 -3.14 0.09
C TRP A 17 4.75 -3.47 -1.24
N GLY A 18 4.09 -4.21 -2.14
CA GLY A 18 4.65 -4.54 -3.46
C GLY A 18 4.87 -3.32 -4.37
N PHE A 19 4.11 -2.25 -4.18
CA PHE A 19 4.23 -1.02 -4.96
C PHE A 19 5.24 -0.02 -4.38
N ALA A 20 5.76 -0.25 -3.18
CA ALA A 20 6.70 0.66 -2.53
C ALA A 20 7.94 0.99 -3.39
N PRO A 21 8.60 0.02 -4.07
CA PRO A 21 9.73 0.34 -4.96
C PRO A 21 9.35 1.24 -6.14
N VAL A 22 8.11 1.18 -6.61
CA VAL A 22 7.61 2.04 -7.70
C VAL A 22 7.42 3.47 -7.21
N ILE A 23 6.90 3.65 -5.99
CA ILE A 23 6.79 4.97 -5.36
C ILE A 23 8.17 5.59 -5.13
N ASP A 24 9.15 4.78 -4.72
CA ASP A 24 10.54 5.23 -4.58
C ASP A 24 11.11 5.67 -5.94
N ALA A 25 10.89 4.89 -6.99
CA ALA A 25 11.31 5.23 -8.35
C ALA A 25 10.65 6.52 -8.86
N ILE A 26 9.37 6.74 -8.56
CA ILE A 26 8.66 7.97 -8.91
C ILE A 26 9.26 9.17 -8.19
N GLN A 27 9.55 9.07 -6.89
CA GLN A 27 10.20 10.15 -6.13
C GLN A 27 11.60 10.48 -6.67
N GLN A 28 12.36 9.46 -7.09
CA GLN A 28 13.67 9.66 -7.70
C GLN A 28 13.59 10.32 -9.07
N ALA A 29 12.60 9.95 -9.89
CA ALA A 29 12.40 10.51 -11.23
C ALA A 29 11.87 11.95 -11.21
N TYR A 30 11.12 12.32 -10.16
CA TYR A 30 10.47 13.63 -10.03
C TYR A 30 10.76 14.26 -8.65
N PRO A 31 12.01 14.65 -8.37
CA PRO A 31 12.41 15.17 -7.04
C PRO A 31 11.69 16.46 -6.64
N ASP A 32 11.25 17.25 -7.64
CA ASP A 32 10.52 18.50 -7.42
C ASP A 32 9.00 18.31 -7.24
N LEU A 33 8.49 17.08 -7.37
CA LEU A 33 7.08 16.76 -7.16
C LEU A 33 6.88 16.24 -5.73
N PRO A 34 6.32 17.03 -4.80
CA PRO A 34 6.17 16.60 -3.42
C PRO A 34 5.24 15.38 -3.33
N LEU A 35 5.72 14.32 -2.68
CA LEU A 35 4.90 13.16 -2.33
C LEU A 35 4.18 13.43 -1.01
N HIS A 36 2.87 13.21 -1.00
CA HIS A 36 2.05 13.29 0.19
C HIS A 36 1.38 11.94 0.44
N LEU A 37 1.75 11.30 1.55
CA LEU A 37 1.19 10.03 1.98
C LEU A 37 -0.11 10.28 2.74
N VAL A 38 -1.14 9.50 2.42
CA VAL A 38 -2.42 9.50 3.12
C VAL A 38 -2.74 8.06 3.53
N ALA A 39 -2.94 7.85 4.83
CA ALA A 39 -3.37 6.56 5.34
C ALA A 39 -4.81 6.27 4.88
N GLY A 40 -5.01 5.21 4.10
CA GLY A 40 -6.31 4.80 3.57
C GLY A 40 -7.22 4.15 4.61
N GLY A 41 -6.66 3.63 5.71
CA GLY A 41 -7.41 3.00 6.78
C GLY A 41 -8.02 1.67 6.34
N LEU A 42 -7.19 0.67 6.07
CA LEU A 42 -7.61 -0.62 5.54
C LEU A 42 -8.53 -1.39 6.50
N ARG A 43 -8.24 -1.35 7.81
CA ARG A 43 -9.06 -2.00 8.86
C ARG A 43 -9.08 -1.17 10.16
N PRO A 44 -9.70 0.02 10.16
CA PRO A 44 -9.67 0.91 11.31
C PRO A 44 -10.59 0.38 12.41
N GLY A 45 -10.07 0.23 13.63
CA GLY A 45 -10.87 -0.10 14.81
C GLY A 45 -11.51 -1.50 14.82
N VAL A 46 -11.13 -2.39 13.90
CA VAL A 46 -11.65 -3.77 13.89
C VAL A 46 -10.94 -4.58 14.98
N THR A 47 -11.69 -5.05 15.97
CA THR A 47 -11.20 -5.87 17.08
C THR A 47 -11.58 -7.33 16.97
N ASP A 48 -12.56 -7.67 16.12
CA ASP A 48 -12.99 -9.05 15.90
C ASP A 48 -11.85 -9.90 15.31
N PRO A 49 -11.72 -11.17 15.74
CA PRO A 49 -10.79 -12.10 15.14
C PRO A 49 -11.01 -12.23 13.63
N MET A 50 -9.91 -12.33 12.89
CA MET A 50 -9.96 -12.57 11.45
C MET A 50 -10.56 -13.95 11.16
N GLN A 51 -11.63 -13.98 10.38
CA GLN A 51 -12.24 -15.22 9.90
C GLN A 51 -11.29 -15.96 8.94
N ASP A 52 -11.41 -17.30 8.88
CA ASP A 52 -10.51 -18.13 8.06
C ASP A 52 -10.57 -17.80 6.58
N SER A 53 -11.75 -17.47 6.05
CA SER A 53 -11.92 -17.03 4.65
C SER A 53 -11.13 -15.76 4.35
N ALA A 54 -11.14 -14.78 5.26
CA ALA A 54 -10.38 -13.55 5.14
C ALA A 54 -8.87 -13.80 5.25
N ARG A 55 -8.45 -14.70 6.15
CA ARG A 55 -7.05 -15.12 6.29
C ARG A 55 -6.54 -15.78 5.00
N GLN A 56 -7.33 -16.65 4.39
CA GLN A 56 -6.98 -17.31 3.14
C GLN A 56 -6.81 -16.28 2.01
N ALA A 57 -7.80 -15.39 1.82
CA ALA A 57 -7.73 -14.35 0.80
C ALA A 57 -6.51 -13.43 0.97
N LEU A 58 -6.21 -13.00 2.20
CA LEU A 58 -5.02 -12.20 2.48
C LEU A 58 -3.74 -12.98 2.15
N THR A 59 -3.67 -14.26 2.49
CA THR A 59 -2.51 -15.11 2.19
C THR A 59 -2.28 -15.20 0.67
N GLU A 60 -3.35 -15.37 -0.11
CA GLU A 60 -3.27 -15.39 -1.57
C GLU A 60 -2.77 -14.06 -2.14
N HIS A 61 -3.22 -12.92 -1.61
CA HIS A 61 -2.71 -11.61 -2.02
C HIS A 61 -1.22 -11.44 -1.70
N TRP A 62 -0.77 -11.84 -0.51
CA TRP A 62 0.64 -11.79 -0.14
C TRP A 62 1.51 -12.69 -1.03
N GLN A 63 1.03 -13.90 -1.35
CA GLN A 63 1.72 -14.80 -2.29
C GLN A 63 1.76 -14.23 -3.71
N ALA A 64 0.68 -13.60 -4.17
CA ALA A 64 0.65 -12.95 -5.48
C ALA A 64 1.69 -11.84 -5.55
N VAL A 65 1.68 -10.91 -4.59
CA VAL A 65 2.65 -9.82 -4.52
C VAL A 65 4.08 -10.36 -4.45
N GLY A 66 4.36 -11.30 -3.54
CA GLY A 66 5.70 -11.86 -3.35
C GLY A 66 6.26 -12.66 -4.53
N ARG A 67 5.42 -13.10 -5.48
CA ARG A 67 5.88 -13.72 -6.74
C ARG A 67 6.30 -12.70 -7.79
N THR A 68 5.78 -11.48 -7.71
CA THR A 68 6.02 -10.39 -8.67
C THR A 68 6.97 -9.32 -8.14
N SER A 69 7.32 -9.37 -6.85
CA SER A 69 8.20 -8.41 -6.17
C SER A 69 9.67 -8.80 -6.26
#